data_AF-A0AAV6YJR3-F1
#
_entry.id   AF-A0AAV6YJR3-F1
#
_cell.length_a   1.000
_cell.length_b   1.000
_cell.length_c   1.000
_cell.angle_alpha   90.00
_cell.angle_beta   90.00
_cell.angle_gamma   90.00
#
_symmetry.space_group_name_H-M   'P 1'
#
loop_
_entity.id
_entity.type
_entity.pdbx_description
1 polymer ?
#
loop_
_entity_poly.entity_id
_entity_poly.type
_entity_poly.pdbx_seq_one_letter_code
_entity_poly.pdbx_strand_id
1 'polypeptide(L)'
;MFPTIGDVHLAPFTDEQLYMEQFTKANFWYQPSFHGVDLSALRGAAVDEYFKQPVVDTFDIRILMAKSVKYTVNFLDAKETDLHRIEIPFSFHMLHSGLVHGLAFWFDVAFIGSIMTVWLSTSPTEPLTHWYQVRCLLQSPLFTKAGDTLSGTVLLIANKRQSYDISIVAQVDQTGSKSSNLLDLKNPFFRYTGSTPSPPPGSHYSSPSENMWNTSGGYSMNTGMAMGGMPTAYDLSSVIAGSSGISHSNLIPLGEQQAVACSPASLRPEPQDLRHGTSSNTTISILS
;
A
#
# COMPACT_ATOMS: atom_id res chain seq x y z
N MET A 1 0.15 -1.55 32.37
CA MET A 1 0.24 -2.27 31.09
C MET A 1 1.40 -1.70 30.28
N PHE A 2 2.14 -2.54 29.57
CA PHE A 2 3.21 -2.19 28.63
C PHE A 2 2.87 -2.82 27.26
N PRO A 3 2.57 -2.02 26.22
CA PRO A 3 2.52 -0.56 26.19
C PRO A 3 1.41 0.02 27.08
N THR A 4 1.58 1.28 27.50
CA THR A 4 0.62 2.00 28.36
C THR A 4 -0.39 2.77 27.54
N ILE A 5 0.07 3.48 26.49
CA ILE A 5 -0.78 4.18 25.53
C ILE A 5 -0.35 3.85 24.10
N GLY A 6 -1.28 3.97 23.17
CA GLY A 6 -1.04 3.90 21.73
C GLY A 6 -1.63 5.11 21.03
N ASP A 7 -0.82 5.80 20.24
CA ASP A 7 -1.19 6.98 19.47
C ASP A 7 -1.27 6.60 17.99
N VAL A 8 -2.45 6.71 17.38
CA VAL A 8 -2.62 6.60 15.93
C VAL A 8 -2.55 8.01 15.36
N HIS A 9 -1.67 8.21 14.39
CA HIS A 9 -1.57 9.44 13.63
C HIS A 9 -2.15 9.27 12.24
N LEU A 10 -2.83 10.31 11.76
CA LEU A 10 -3.27 10.40 10.37
C LEU A 10 -2.96 11.77 9.77
N ALA A 11 -2.61 11.81 8.50
CA ALA A 11 -2.35 13.04 7.75
C ALA A 11 -2.76 12.92 6.27
N PRO A 12 -3.28 13.98 5.64
CA PRO A 12 -3.57 13.97 4.20
C PRO A 12 -2.28 13.98 3.38
N PHE A 13 -2.27 13.25 2.27
CA PHE A 13 -1.11 13.20 1.37
C PHE A 13 -1.49 13.42 -0.10
N THR A 14 -0.49 13.83 -0.88
CA THR A 14 -0.53 13.88 -2.35
C THR A 14 0.44 12.85 -2.96
N ASP A 15 -0.07 11.91 -3.74
CA ASP A 15 0.74 10.95 -4.51
C ASP A 15 -0.02 10.51 -5.77
N GLU A 16 0.17 11.28 -6.83
CA GLU A 16 -0.45 11.04 -8.13
C GLU A 16 -0.01 9.70 -8.74
N GLN A 17 1.25 9.32 -8.55
CA GLN A 17 1.78 8.08 -9.09
C GLN A 17 1.09 6.87 -8.47
N LEU A 18 0.93 6.86 -7.14
CA LEU A 18 0.21 5.79 -6.45
C LEU A 18 -1.26 5.73 -6.88
N TYR A 19 -1.92 6.88 -6.99
CA TYR A 19 -3.33 6.94 -7.40
C TYR A 19 -3.52 6.38 -8.82
N MET A 20 -2.67 6.77 -9.77
CA MET A 20 -2.71 6.30 -11.16
C MET A 20 -2.28 4.83 -11.32
N GLU A 21 -1.47 4.29 -10.41
CA GLU A 21 -1.11 2.88 -10.37
C GLU A 21 -2.36 1.98 -10.26
N GLN A 22 -3.37 2.40 -9.48
CA GLN A 22 -4.60 1.62 -9.30
C GLN A 22 -5.43 1.55 -10.58
N PHE A 23 -5.56 2.66 -11.31
CA PHE A 23 -6.20 2.66 -12.62
C PHE A 23 -5.42 1.83 -13.64
N THR A 24 -4.10 1.90 -13.61
CA THR A 24 -3.24 1.12 -14.50
C THR A 24 -3.45 -0.38 -14.31
N LYS A 25 -3.53 -0.85 -13.06
CA LYS A 25 -3.88 -2.25 -12.74
C LYS A 25 -5.30 -2.60 -13.18
N ALA A 26 -6.27 -1.74 -12.89
CA ALA A 26 -7.67 -1.97 -13.27
C ALA A 26 -7.88 -2.00 -14.79
N ASN A 27 -7.06 -1.29 -15.56
CA ASN A 27 -7.13 -1.27 -17.02
C ASN A 27 -6.76 -2.61 -17.67
N PHE A 28 -6.17 -3.56 -16.94
CA PHE A 28 -6.10 -4.96 -17.40
C PHE A 28 -7.48 -5.49 -17.79
N TRP A 29 -8.50 -5.16 -17.02
CA TRP A 29 -9.88 -5.59 -17.27
C TRP A 29 -10.55 -4.80 -18.40
N TYR A 30 -9.97 -3.70 -18.87
CA TYR A 30 -10.52 -2.90 -19.95
C TYR A 30 -10.08 -3.41 -21.33
N GLN A 31 -10.27 -4.71 -21.56
CA GLN A 31 -9.88 -5.39 -22.79
C GLN A 31 -11.12 -6.00 -23.45
N PRO A 32 -11.50 -5.55 -24.66
CA PRO A 32 -12.69 -6.06 -25.37
C PRO A 32 -12.51 -7.46 -25.97
N SER A 33 -11.29 -8.01 -25.96
CA SER A 33 -10.99 -9.32 -26.55
C SER A 33 -9.78 -9.99 -25.90
N PHE A 34 -9.80 -10.19 -24.59
CA PHE A 34 -8.81 -11.00 -23.89
C PHE A 34 -9.05 -12.48 -24.21
N HIS A 35 -8.19 -13.07 -25.05
CA HIS A 35 -8.39 -14.42 -25.59
C HIS A 35 -9.79 -14.66 -26.20
N GLY A 36 -10.38 -13.63 -26.83
CA GLY A 36 -11.71 -13.67 -27.43
C GLY A 36 -12.88 -13.39 -26.49
N VAL A 37 -12.62 -13.02 -25.23
CA VAL A 37 -13.63 -12.64 -24.23
C VAL A 37 -13.52 -11.16 -23.89
N ASP A 38 -14.63 -10.45 -23.86
CA ASP A 38 -14.70 -9.06 -23.41
C ASP A 38 -14.75 -8.99 -21.87
N LEU A 39 -13.71 -8.40 -21.26
CA LEU A 39 -13.60 -8.22 -19.81
C LEU A 39 -14.05 -6.83 -19.35
N SER A 40 -14.33 -5.90 -20.27
CA SER A 40 -14.48 -4.47 -19.98
C SER A 40 -15.58 -4.16 -18.96
N ALA A 41 -16.62 -4.99 -18.90
CA ALA A 41 -17.69 -4.89 -17.91
C ALA A 41 -17.20 -5.02 -16.46
N LEU A 42 -16.08 -5.71 -16.22
CA LEU A 42 -15.50 -5.92 -14.88
C LEU A 42 -14.58 -4.78 -14.42
N ARG A 43 -14.23 -3.85 -15.31
CA ARG A 43 -13.29 -2.76 -14.98
C ARG A 43 -13.73 -1.94 -13.77
N GLY A 44 -15.03 -1.61 -13.67
CA GLY A 44 -15.55 -0.83 -12.54
C GLY A 44 -15.33 -1.53 -11.20
N ALA A 45 -15.72 -2.82 -11.14
CA ALA A 45 -15.50 -3.64 -9.96
C ALA A 45 -14.02 -3.81 -9.61
N ALA A 46 -13.15 -3.91 -10.63
CA ALA A 46 -11.70 -3.98 -10.42
C ALA A 46 -11.14 -2.68 -9.83
N VAL A 47 -11.56 -1.50 -10.34
CA VAL A 47 -11.18 -0.20 -9.74
C VAL A 47 -11.61 -0.17 -8.27
N ASP A 48 -12.86 -0.50 -7.97
CA ASP A 48 -13.37 -0.51 -6.59
C ASP A 48 -12.54 -1.43 -5.69
N GLU A 49 -12.17 -2.61 -6.17
CA GLU A 49 -11.37 -3.58 -5.41
C GLU A 49 -9.94 -3.07 -5.16
N TYR A 50 -9.27 -2.47 -6.15
CA TYR A 50 -7.93 -1.91 -5.94
C TYR A 50 -7.94 -0.72 -4.98
N PHE A 51 -8.96 0.13 -5.04
CA PHE A 51 -9.12 1.26 -4.12
C PHE A 51 -9.49 0.83 -2.68
N LYS A 52 -10.04 -0.37 -2.50
CA LYS A 52 -10.32 -0.94 -1.17
C LYS A 52 -9.08 -1.45 -0.44
N GLN A 53 -7.94 -1.59 -1.10
CA GLN A 53 -6.71 -2.10 -0.50
C GLN A 53 -5.92 -0.97 0.16
N PRO A 54 -5.73 -0.98 1.49
CA PRO A 54 -4.75 -0.10 2.12
C PRO A 54 -3.35 -0.45 1.61
N VAL A 55 -2.57 0.58 1.26
CA VAL A 55 -1.22 0.41 0.72
C VAL A 55 -0.23 0.44 1.87
N VAL A 56 0.57 -0.63 1.98
CA VAL A 56 1.62 -0.76 3.00
C VAL A 56 2.96 -0.51 2.34
N ASP A 57 3.55 0.66 2.62
CA ASP A 57 4.89 1.06 2.20
C ASP A 57 5.41 2.23 3.04
N THR A 58 6.58 2.74 2.67
CA THR A 58 7.12 3.98 3.23
C THR A 58 7.15 5.07 2.16
N PHE A 59 7.21 6.32 2.60
CA PHE A 59 7.11 7.48 1.73
C PHE A 59 7.91 8.67 2.28
N ASP A 60 8.26 9.59 1.39
CA ASP A 60 8.90 10.84 1.77
C ASP A 60 7.90 11.77 2.46
N ILE A 61 8.23 12.28 3.65
CA ILE A 61 7.35 13.13 4.45
C ILE A 61 6.85 14.39 3.73
N ARG A 62 7.54 14.84 2.67
CA ARG A 62 7.14 16.02 1.87
C ARG A 62 5.82 15.84 1.13
N ILE A 63 5.34 14.59 0.99
CA ILE A 63 4.02 14.34 0.40
C ILE A 63 2.86 14.69 1.36
N LEU A 64 3.14 14.86 2.66
CA LEU A 64 2.13 15.21 3.65
C LEU A 64 1.71 16.68 3.49
N MET A 65 0.40 16.91 3.40
CA MET A 65 -0.16 18.22 3.07
C MET A 65 -0.59 19.03 4.30
N ALA A 66 -0.66 18.41 5.48
CA ALA A 66 -1.05 19.05 6.73
C ALA A 66 -0.38 18.39 7.93
N LYS A 67 -0.47 19.05 9.10
CA LYS A 67 -0.07 18.46 10.38
C LYS A 67 -0.91 17.21 10.69
N SER A 68 -0.31 16.17 11.28
CA SER A 68 -1.06 14.98 11.62
C SER A 68 -2.04 15.24 12.77
N VAL A 69 -3.19 14.58 12.72
CA VAL A 69 -4.14 14.47 13.82
C VAL A 69 -3.81 13.20 14.59
N LYS A 70 -3.90 13.27 15.92
CA LYS A 70 -3.57 12.18 16.83
C LYS A 70 -4.81 11.65 17.52
N TYR A 71 -4.95 10.34 17.58
CA TYR A 71 -5.97 9.64 18.36
C TYR A 71 -5.28 8.69 19.35
N THR A 72 -5.53 8.88 20.64
CA THR A 72 -4.86 8.14 21.70
C THR A 72 -5.79 7.10 22.32
N VAL A 73 -5.32 5.87 22.42
CA VAL A 73 -5.92 4.82 23.22
C VAL A 73 -5.08 4.63 24.48
N ASN A 74 -5.67 4.87 25.65
CA ASN A 74 -5.04 4.51 26.93
C ASN A 74 -5.41 3.07 27.30
N PHE A 75 -4.43 2.16 27.22
CA PHE A 75 -4.68 0.75 27.47
C PHE A 75 -4.95 0.44 28.95
N LEU A 76 -4.62 1.35 29.88
CA LEU A 76 -4.97 1.18 31.29
C LEU A 76 -6.47 1.30 31.56
N ASP A 77 -7.15 2.14 30.78
CA ASP A 77 -8.56 2.51 31.01
C ASP A 77 -9.50 1.89 29.96
N ALA A 78 -8.98 1.61 28.75
CA ALA A 78 -9.76 1.09 27.64
C ALA A 78 -10.26 -0.34 27.90
N LYS A 79 -11.50 -0.60 27.50
CA LYS A 79 -12.10 -1.93 27.50
C LYS A 79 -11.97 -2.57 26.11
N GLU A 80 -12.04 -3.90 26.05
CA GLU A 80 -12.03 -4.64 24.78
C GLU A 80 -13.11 -4.13 23.81
N THR A 81 -14.31 -3.85 24.32
CA THR A 81 -15.45 -3.35 23.54
C THR A 81 -15.19 -1.99 22.89
N ASP A 82 -14.31 -1.17 23.47
CA ASP A 82 -13.97 0.15 22.94
C ASP A 82 -13.19 0.05 21.63
N LEU A 83 -12.52 -1.09 21.40
CA LEU A 83 -11.79 -1.38 20.17
C LEU A 83 -12.68 -1.94 19.06
N HIS A 84 -13.92 -2.36 19.34
CA HIS A 84 -14.80 -2.88 18.29
C HIS A 84 -15.24 -1.81 17.27
N ARG A 85 -15.31 -0.54 17.71
CA ARG A 85 -15.70 0.59 16.88
C ARG A 85 -14.91 1.83 17.30
N ILE A 86 -13.89 2.17 16.53
CA ILE A 86 -13.02 3.31 16.79
C ILE A 86 -13.38 4.43 15.80
N GLU A 87 -13.77 5.59 16.33
CA GLU A 87 -14.15 6.76 15.53
C GLU A 87 -13.14 7.89 15.76
N ILE A 88 -12.48 8.29 14.70
CA ILE A 88 -11.43 9.31 14.71
C ILE A 88 -11.90 10.50 13.87
N PRO A 89 -12.52 11.53 14.49
CA PRO A 89 -12.79 12.77 13.80
C PRO A 89 -11.48 13.51 13.54
N PHE A 90 -11.40 14.18 12.39
CA PHE A 90 -10.22 14.97 12.02
C PHE A 90 -10.63 16.31 11.41
N SER A 91 -9.73 17.28 11.58
CA SER A 91 -9.80 18.60 10.96
C SER A 91 -8.37 19.05 10.66
N PHE A 92 -7.99 18.99 9.39
CA PHE A 92 -6.65 19.36 8.93
C PHE A 92 -6.63 20.78 8.40
N HIS A 93 -5.73 21.62 8.92
CA HIS A 93 -5.41 22.89 8.29
C HIS A 93 -4.33 22.66 7.22
N MET A 94 -4.70 22.87 5.97
CA MET A 94 -3.85 22.55 4.82
C MET A 94 -2.67 23.50 4.74
N LEU A 95 -1.46 22.95 4.74
CA LEU A 95 -0.20 23.72 4.63
C LEU A 95 0.19 23.94 3.16
N HIS A 96 -0.26 23.06 2.28
CA HIS A 96 0.07 23.07 0.86
C HIS A 96 -1.20 23.00 0.00
N SER A 97 -1.18 23.63 -1.16
CA SER A 97 -2.22 23.49 -2.18
C SER A 97 -1.96 22.27 -3.05
N GLY A 98 -3.00 21.53 -3.43
CA GLY A 98 -2.87 20.36 -4.31
C GLY A 98 -4.06 19.41 -4.22
N LEU A 99 -3.92 18.25 -4.86
CA LEU A 99 -4.87 17.14 -4.75
C LEU A 99 -4.52 16.28 -3.55
N VAL A 100 -5.49 16.11 -2.64
CA VAL A 100 -5.43 15.13 -1.56
C VAL A 100 -5.89 13.80 -2.13
N HIS A 101 -4.96 12.87 -2.33
CA HIS A 101 -5.27 11.52 -2.84
C HIS A 101 -5.72 10.56 -1.75
N GLY A 102 -5.41 10.83 -0.48
CA GLY A 102 -5.71 9.90 0.60
C GLY A 102 -5.27 10.38 1.98
N LEU A 103 -5.41 9.49 2.96
CA LEU A 103 -4.88 9.65 4.32
C LEU A 103 -3.77 8.62 4.56
N ALA A 104 -2.65 9.08 5.11
CA ALA A 104 -1.56 8.25 5.58
C ALA A 104 -1.69 8.04 7.08
N PHE A 105 -1.32 6.85 7.55
CA PHE A 105 -1.45 6.39 8.92
C PHE A 105 -0.14 5.79 9.42
N TRP A 106 0.17 6.06 10.68
CA TRP A 106 1.23 5.42 11.45
C TRP A 106 0.84 5.42 12.92
N PHE A 107 1.62 4.76 13.76
CA PHE A 107 1.36 4.72 15.19
C PHE A 107 2.62 4.80 16.04
N ASP A 108 2.45 5.32 17.24
CA ASP A 108 3.44 5.28 18.30
C ASP A 108 2.85 4.54 19.50
N VAL A 109 3.71 3.90 20.29
CA VAL A 109 3.31 3.37 21.61
C VAL A 109 4.28 3.84 22.68
N ALA A 110 3.74 4.20 23.84
CA ALA A 110 4.53 4.64 24.98
C ALA A 110 4.50 3.61 26.11
N PHE A 111 5.67 3.31 26.64
CA PHE A 111 5.89 2.51 27.84
C PHE A 111 6.15 3.46 29.00
N ILE A 112 5.09 3.81 29.75
CA ILE A 112 5.17 4.80 30.84
C ILE A 112 5.57 4.06 32.12
N GLY A 113 6.88 3.98 32.38
CA GLY A 113 7.42 3.39 33.59
C GLY A 113 7.56 4.42 34.73
N SER A 114 7.78 3.93 35.95
CA SER A 114 7.95 4.81 37.13
C SER A 114 9.20 5.69 37.07
N ILE A 115 10.21 5.30 36.28
CA ILE A 115 11.49 6.04 36.14
C ILE A 115 11.48 6.93 34.89
N MET A 116 11.02 6.39 33.76
CA MET A 116 11.03 7.08 32.48
C MET A 116 9.94 6.54 31.56
N THR A 117 9.57 7.35 30.57
CA THR A 117 8.75 6.93 29.44
C THR A 117 9.63 6.62 28.24
N VAL A 118 9.41 5.46 27.61
CA VAL A 118 10.09 5.05 26.38
C VAL A 118 9.07 4.96 25.26
N TRP A 119 9.41 5.48 24.09
CA TRP A 119 8.56 5.44 22.90
C TRP A 119 9.11 4.49 21.83
N LEU A 120 8.21 3.71 21.24
CA LEU A 120 8.42 3.04 19.95
C LEU A 120 7.55 3.77 18.94
N SER A 121 8.17 4.29 17.88
CA SER A 121 7.48 5.02 16.81
C SER A 121 7.60 4.31 15.48
N THR A 122 6.52 4.37 14.69
CA THR A 122 6.50 3.95 13.28
C THR A 122 6.32 5.13 12.33
N SER A 123 6.57 6.35 12.82
CA SER A 123 6.51 7.58 12.00
C SER A 123 7.36 7.46 10.74
N PRO A 124 6.94 8.04 9.60
CA PRO A 124 7.75 8.11 8.38
C PRO A 124 9.03 8.96 8.53
N THR A 125 9.17 9.73 9.63
CA THR A 125 10.41 10.43 9.97
C THR A 125 11.43 9.52 10.67
N GLU A 126 10.95 8.41 11.23
CA GLU A 126 11.78 7.49 12.00
C GLU A 126 12.30 6.36 11.13
N PRO A 127 13.37 5.69 11.58
CA PRO A 127 13.94 4.57 10.86
C PRO A 127 12.93 3.46 10.63
N LEU A 128 12.94 2.94 9.41
CA LEU A 128 11.90 2.06 8.90
C LEU A 128 11.75 0.81 9.77
N THR A 129 10.51 0.50 10.13
CA THR A 129 10.14 -0.72 10.85
C THR A 129 9.44 -1.72 9.93
N HIS A 130 9.24 -2.96 10.37
CA HIS A 130 8.49 -3.96 9.60
C HIS A 130 6.99 -3.63 9.47
N TRP A 131 6.47 -2.68 10.26
CA TRP A 131 5.09 -2.20 10.12
C TRP A 131 4.91 -1.24 8.95
N TYR A 132 6.00 -0.63 8.46
CA TYR A 132 5.94 0.46 7.48
C TYR A 132 4.93 1.54 7.92
N GLN A 133 4.31 2.22 6.96
CA GLN A 133 3.14 3.06 7.16
C GLN A 133 1.99 2.53 6.29
N VAL A 134 0.77 2.99 6.56
CA VAL A 134 -0.41 2.60 5.79
C VAL A 134 -1.00 3.81 5.10
N ARG A 135 -1.29 3.71 3.80
CA ARG A 135 -1.94 4.77 3.02
C ARG A 135 -3.27 4.30 2.47
N CYS A 136 -4.32 5.04 2.76
CA CYS A 136 -5.68 4.77 2.29
C CYS A 136 -6.06 5.82 1.26
N LEU A 137 -6.27 5.41 0.01
CA LEU A 137 -6.70 6.31 -1.06
C LEU A 137 -8.17 6.71 -0.88
N LEU A 138 -8.50 7.93 -1.29
CA LEU A 138 -9.87 8.34 -1.56
C LEU A 138 -10.27 7.89 -2.97
N GLN A 139 -11.54 7.55 -3.20
CA GLN A 139 -11.99 7.18 -4.55
C GLN A 139 -11.83 8.35 -5.53
N SER A 140 -12.19 9.55 -5.09
CA SER A 140 -11.98 10.79 -5.83
C SER A 140 -11.07 11.73 -5.04
N PRO A 141 -9.93 12.18 -5.59
CA PRO A 141 -9.05 13.14 -4.92
C PRO A 141 -9.76 14.46 -4.67
N LEU A 142 -9.38 15.13 -3.58
CA LEU A 142 -9.96 16.43 -3.20
C LEU A 142 -8.94 17.54 -3.44
N PHE A 143 -9.31 18.53 -4.25
CA PHE A 143 -8.48 19.72 -4.41
C PHE A 143 -8.61 20.63 -3.20
N THR A 144 -7.48 21.01 -2.62
CA THR A 144 -7.39 21.94 -1.48
C THR A 144 -6.37 23.03 -1.79
N LYS A 145 -6.57 24.21 -1.21
CA LYS A 145 -5.59 25.30 -1.19
C LYS A 145 -4.93 25.36 0.20
N ALA A 146 -3.71 25.87 0.26
CA ALA A 146 -3.09 26.22 1.53
C ALA A 146 -4.01 27.20 2.29
N GLY A 147 -4.25 26.90 3.57
CA GLY A 147 -5.22 27.62 4.41
C GLY A 147 -6.63 27.03 4.43
N ASP A 148 -6.99 26.14 3.49
CA ASP A 148 -8.26 25.42 3.54
C ASP A 148 -8.29 24.46 4.74
N THR A 149 -9.50 24.00 5.08
CA THR A 149 -9.71 22.97 6.11
C THR A 149 -10.31 21.72 5.49
N LEU A 150 -9.63 20.59 5.69
CA LEU A 150 -10.10 19.27 5.31
C LEU A 150 -10.61 18.56 6.57
N SER A 151 -11.92 18.42 6.69
CA SER A 151 -12.58 17.83 7.85
C SER A 151 -13.22 16.49 7.50
N GLY A 152 -13.47 15.66 8.52
CA GLY A 152 -14.08 14.36 8.29
C GLY A 152 -13.94 13.38 9.43
N THR A 153 -14.11 12.11 9.11
CA THR A 153 -14.08 11.01 10.08
C THR A 153 -13.47 9.76 9.46
N VAL A 154 -12.59 9.11 10.22
CA VAL A 154 -12.16 7.73 9.99
C VAL A 154 -12.88 6.84 10.99
N LEU A 155 -13.62 5.86 10.51
CA LEU A 155 -14.32 4.88 11.32
C LEU A 155 -13.71 3.50 11.07
N LEU A 156 -13.19 2.88 12.12
CA LEU A 156 -12.68 1.51 12.07
C LEU A 156 -13.69 0.60 12.79
N ILE A 157 -14.22 -0.39 12.08
CA ILE A 157 -15.15 -1.38 12.63
C ILE A 157 -14.48 -2.75 12.61
N ALA A 158 -14.33 -3.36 13.79
CA ALA A 158 -13.75 -4.69 13.91
C ALA A 158 -14.61 -5.70 13.16
N ASN A 159 -13.98 -6.54 12.34
CA ASN A 159 -14.64 -7.56 11.54
C ASN A 159 -14.28 -8.97 12.04
N LYS A 160 -15.04 -9.97 11.58
CA LYS A 160 -14.87 -11.37 11.99
C LYS A 160 -13.57 -12.03 11.49
N ARG A 161 -12.79 -11.33 10.66
CA ARG A 161 -11.52 -11.82 10.09
C ARG A 161 -10.30 -11.31 10.87
N GLN A 162 -10.49 -10.92 12.13
CA GLN A 162 -9.44 -10.38 13.01
C GLN A 162 -8.77 -9.13 12.41
N SER A 163 -9.57 -8.27 11.78
CA SER A 163 -9.12 -7.02 11.15
C SER A 163 -10.21 -5.96 11.26
N TYR A 164 -10.04 -4.84 10.55
CA TYR A 164 -11.00 -3.74 10.53
C TYR A 164 -11.49 -3.43 9.12
N ASP A 165 -12.77 -3.13 9.02
CA ASP A 165 -13.30 -2.38 7.88
C ASP A 165 -13.11 -0.89 8.18
N ILE A 166 -12.45 -0.17 7.28
CA ILE A 166 -12.12 1.24 7.45
C ILE A 166 -13.05 2.06 6.55
N SER A 167 -13.83 2.96 7.14
CA SER A 167 -14.60 3.95 6.39
C SER A 167 -13.98 5.33 6.59
N ILE A 168 -13.62 5.97 5.48
CA ILE A 168 -13.09 7.34 5.47
C ILE A 168 -14.11 8.21 4.78
N VAL A 169 -14.45 9.33 5.42
CA VAL A 169 -15.24 10.40 4.82
C VAL A 169 -14.46 11.69 5.04
N ALA A 170 -14.18 12.43 3.97
CA ALA A 170 -13.44 13.68 3.99
C ALA A 170 -14.16 14.75 3.16
N GLN A 171 -14.09 15.99 3.61
CA GLN A 171 -14.70 17.15 2.95
C GLN A 171 -13.79 18.36 3.07
N VAL A 172 -13.69 19.13 1.98
CA VAL A 172 -13.06 20.46 2.00
C VAL A 172 -14.12 21.47 2.42
N ASP A 173 -13.93 22.12 3.57
CA ASP A 173 -14.95 22.96 4.20
C ASP A 173 -15.34 24.17 3.34
N GLN A 174 -14.34 24.76 2.66
CA GLN A 174 -14.51 25.97 1.85
C GLN A 174 -15.27 25.72 0.55
N THR A 175 -15.19 24.52 -0.02
CA THR A 175 -15.82 24.20 -1.32
C THR A 175 -17.00 23.25 -1.19
N GLY A 176 -17.14 22.54 -0.06
CA GLY A 176 -18.10 21.46 0.10
C GLY A 176 -17.75 20.18 -0.68
N SER A 177 -16.60 20.14 -1.37
CA SER A 177 -16.18 18.95 -2.11
C SER A 177 -15.93 17.80 -1.14
N LYS A 178 -16.59 16.67 -1.39
CA LYS A 178 -16.58 15.51 -0.50
C LYS A 178 -16.09 14.27 -1.24
N SER A 179 -15.35 13.44 -0.52
CA SER A 179 -14.92 12.12 -0.99
C SER A 179 -14.98 11.13 0.15
N SER A 180 -15.11 9.86 -0.20
CA SER A 180 -15.15 8.78 0.77
C SER A 180 -14.54 7.52 0.18
N ASN A 181 -14.14 6.61 1.05
CA ASN A 181 -13.78 5.27 0.67
C ASN A 181 -14.08 4.27 1.79
N LEU A 182 -14.30 3.01 1.40
CA LEU A 182 -14.36 1.86 2.30
C LEU A 182 -13.14 1.00 1.98
N LEU A 183 -12.36 0.62 2.98
CA LEU A 183 -11.17 -0.20 2.80
C LEU A 183 -11.23 -1.44 3.68
N ASP A 184 -10.63 -2.52 3.19
CA ASP A 184 -10.51 -3.78 3.90
C ASP A 184 -9.07 -3.98 4.38
N LEU A 185 -8.83 -3.76 5.68
CA LEU A 185 -7.51 -3.92 6.26
C LEU A 185 -7.03 -5.38 6.25
N LYS A 186 -7.91 -6.36 5.97
CA LYS A 186 -7.51 -7.76 5.80
C LYS A 186 -6.82 -8.04 4.46
N ASN A 187 -7.01 -7.17 3.46
CA ASN A 187 -6.46 -7.30 2.11
C ASN A 187 -5.54 -6.12 1.74
N PRO A 188 -4.42 -5.90 2.45
CA PRO A 188 -3.51 -4.81 2.13
C PRO A 188 -2.68 -5.10 0.88
N PHE A 189 -2.34 -4.04 0.15
CA PHE A 189 -1.38 -4.09 -0.95
C PHE A 189 0.02 -3.69 -0.45
N PHE A 190 0.92 -4.66 -0.35
CA PHE A 190 2.33 -4.41 0.01
C PHE A 190 3.09 -3.88 -1.21
N ARG A 191 3.46 -2.60 -1.17
CA ARG A 191 4.14 -1.93 -2.29
C ARG A 191 5.65 -1.84 -2.01
N TYR A 192 6.37 -2.87 -2.43
CA TYR A 192 7.82 -2.98 -2.20
C TYR A 192 8.61 -2.18 -3.23
N THR A 193 9.35 -1.16 -2.81
CA THR A 193 10.20 -0.33 -3.68
C THR A 193 11.70 -0.68 -3.61
N GLY A 194 12.09 -1.68 -2.81
CA GLY A 194 13.44 -2.25 -2.83
C GLY A 194 14.37 -1.87 -1.68
N SER A 195 13.98 -1.01 -0.74
CA SER A 195 14.79 -0.68 0.44
C SER A 195 14.55 -1.65 1.59
N THR A 196 15.59 -2.36 2.04
CA THR A 196 15.55 -3.18 3.26
C THR A 196 15.49 -2.28 4.50
N PRO A 197 14.57 -2.51 5.47
CA PRO A 197 14.54 -1.76 6.72
C PRO A 197 15.85 -1.93 7.49
N SER A 198 16.48 -0.82 7.88
CA SER A 198 17.54 -0.82 8.90
C SER A 198 16.92 -1.06 10.28
N PRO A 199 17.57 -1.78 11.22
CA PRO A 199 17.03 -1.95 12.56
C PRO A 199 16.77 -0.58 13.24
N PRO A 200 15.73 -0.45 14.09
CA PRO A 200 15.40 0.82 14.74
C PRO A 200 16.58 1.33 15.59
N PRO A 201 17.06 2.58 15.39
CA PRO A 201 17.99 3.25 16.27
C PRO A 201 17.29 3.75 17.52
N GLY A 202 17.83 3.38 18.68
CA GLY A 202 17.68 4.14 19.93
C GLY A 202 16.29 4.13 20.59
N SER A 203 16.29 4.33 21.90
CA SER A 203 15.10 4.58 22.71
C SER A 203 14.81 6.08 22.75
N HIS A 204 13.58 6.49 22.43
CA HIS A 204 13.15 7.89 22.49
C HIS A 204 12.45 8.20 23.82
N TYR A 205 12.72 9.38 24.40
CA TYR A 205 12.13 9.86 25.66
C TYR A 205 10.92 10.82 25.49
N SER A 206 10.59 11.16 24.24
CA SER A 206 9.40 11.92 23.82
C SER A 206 8.85 11.29 22.53
N SER A 207 7.57 11.51 22.19
CA SER A 207 6.99 11.01 20.94
C SER A 207 7.71 11.65 19.74
N PRO A 208 8.34 10.85 18.86
CA PRO A 208 8.96 11.38 17.66
C PRO A 208 7.95 12.06 16.72
N SER A 209 6.72 11.54 16.65
CA SER A 209 5.63 12.12 15.85
C SER A 209 5.22 13.52 16.31
N GLU A 210 5.35 13.83 17.60
CA GLU A 210 5.06 15.17 18.12
C GLU A 210 6.19 16.18 17.84
N ASN A 211 7.44 15.72 17.93
CA ASN A 211 8.62 16.56 17.65
C ASN A 211 8.65 17.06 16.19
N MET A 212 8.08 16.27 15.27
CA MET A 212 7.88 16.65 13.87
C MET A 212 7.22 18.03 13.71
N TRP A 213 6.19 18.33 14.51
CA TRP A 213 5.35 19.51 14.30
C TRP A 213 5.71 20.69 15.20
N ASN A 214 6.38 20.43 16.31
CA ASN A 214 6.75 21.44 17.31
C ASN A 214 7.98 22.26 16.91
N THR A 215 8.84 21.75 16.02
CA THR A 215 10.04 22.47 15.55
C THR A 215 9.75 23.47 14.42
N SER A 216 8.52 24.02 14.35
CA SER A 216 8.10 24.97 13.32
C SER A 216 8.59 26.41 13.59
N GLY A 217 9.91 26.54 13.72
CA GLY A 217 10.67 27.78 13.56
C GLY A 217 11.74 27.59 12.49
N GLY A 218 11.34 27.70 11.21
CA GLY A 218 12.25 27.89 10.07
C GLY A 218 13.07 26.67 9.61
N TYR A 219 12.47 25.79 8.82
CA TYR A 219 13.26 24.97 7.89
C TYR A 219 13.72 25.84 6.71
N SER A 220 14.87 26.50 6.87
CA SER A 220 15.60 27.09 5.75
C SER A 220 16.23 25.96 4.92
N MET A 221 15.58 25.56 3.83
CA MET A 221 16.05 24.53 2.89
C MET A 221 17.20 25.02 2.00
N ASN A 222 18.36 25.37 2.58
CA ASN A 222 19.56 25.70 1.79
C ASN A 222 20.80 24.86 2.13
N THR A 223 20.64 23.73 2.83
CA THR A 223 21.76 22.82 3.07
C THR A 223 21.31 21.41 2.71
N GLY A 224 21.63 21.01 1.48
CA GLY A 224 21.39 19.67 0.98
C GLY A 224 22.23 18.65 1.74
N MET A 225 21.57 17.67 2.35
CA MET A 225 22.16 16.36 2.57
C MET A 225 21.84 15.52 1.34
N ALA A 226 22.84 15.38 0.47
CA ALA A 226 22.76 14.55 -0.72
C ALA A 226 22.67 13.07 -0.31
N MET A 227 21.49 12.47 -0.46
CA MET A 227 21.39 11.02 -0.66
C MET A 227 21.79 10.75 -2.11
N GLY A 228 22.99 10.21 -2.30
CA GLY A 228 23.48 9.82 -3.62
C GLY A 228 22.59 8.72 -4.20
N GLY A 229 22.08 8.96 -5.42
CA GLY A 229 21.52 7.89 -6.24
C GLY A 229 20.16 8.12 -6.89
N MET A 230 19.70 9.35 -7.13
CA MET A 230 18.57 9.58 -8.06
C MET A 230 18.71 10.89 -8.85
N PRO A 231 18.45 10.92 -10.17
CA PRO A 231 18.50 12.15 -10.96
C PRO A 231 17.33 13.08 -10.61
N THR A 232 17.65 14.35 -10.39
CA THR A 232 16.67 15.44 -10.25
C THR A 232 16.01 15.77 -11.59
N ALA A 233 14.69 15.93 -11.56
CA ALA A 233 13.82 16.66 -12.50
C ALA A 233 14.22 16.68 -13.99
N TYR A 234 13.47 15.94 -14.82
CA TYR A 234 13.53 16.08 -16.27
C TYR A 234 12.92 17.43 -16.71
N ASP A 235 13.79 18.34 -17.14
CA ASP A 235 13.46 19.47 -17.99
C ASP A 235 13.12 18.96 -19.41
N LEU A 236 11.95 19.35 -19.92
CA LEU A 236 11.38 18.89 -21.18
C LEU A 236 11.89 19.78 -22.33
N SER A 237 13.21 19.81 -22.54
CA SER A 237 13.82 20.70 -23.53
C SER A 237 14.91 20.09 -24.42
N SER A 238 15.18 18.77 -24.38
CA SER A 238 16.32 18.17 -25.12
C SER A 238 16.03 16.93 -25.97
N VAL A 239 14.78 16.64 -26.35
CA VAL A 239 14.46 15.49 -27.22
C VAL A 239 14.59 15.81 -28.72
N ILE A 240 15.73 16.38 -29.16
CA ILE A 240 16.14 16.37 -30.57
C ILE A 240 17.68 16.34 -30.65
N ALA A 241 18.29 15.20 -30.32
CA ALA A 241 19.56 14.74 -30.89
C ALA A 241 20.04 13.47 -30.18
N GLY A 242 20.43 12.45 -30.94
CA GLY A 242 21.35 11.42 -30.45
C GLY A 242 20.77 10.02 -30.34
N SER A 243 20.83 9.29 -31.43
CA SER A 243 20.78 7.83 -31.52
C SER A 243 21.90 7.16 -30.70
N SER A 244 21.58 6.19 -29.85
CA SER A 244 22.36 4.94 -29.64
C SER A 244 21.66 4.02 -28.62
N GLY A 245 21.71 2.71 -28.90
CA GLY A 245 20.73 1.74 -28.44
C GLY A 245 20.84 1.23 -27.01
N ILE A 246 19.75 0.62 -26.55
CA ILE A 246 19.69 -0.30 -25.42
C ILE A 246 18.83 -1.50 -25.85
N SER A 247 19.42 -2.69 -25.81
CA SER A 247 18.84 -3.97 -26.17
C SER A 247 17.94 -4.52 -25.06
N HIS A 248 16.69 -4.86 -25.40
CA HIS A 248 15.79 -5.62 -24.55
C HIS A 248 16.06 -7.13 -24.70
N SER A 249 16.47 -7.79 -23.62
CA SER A 249 16.58 -9.25 -23.55
C SER A 249 15.53 -9.79 -22.59
N ASN A 250 14.45 -10.36 -23.14
CA ASN A 250 13.61 -11.36 -22.49
C ASN A 250 12.79 -12.09 -23.56
N LEU A 251 13.40 -13.09 -24.21
CA LEU A 251 12.70 -14.08 -25.03
C LEU A 251 13.26 -15.47 -24.70
N ILE A 252 12.35 -16.40 -24.44
CA ILE A 252 12.57 -17.82 -24.16
C ILE A 252 12.91 -18.53 -25.49
N PRO A 253 13.97 -19.37 -25.60
CA PRO A 253 14.28 -20.03 -26.86
C PRO A 253 13.41 -21.27 -27.07
N LEU A 254 12.67 -21.29 -28.18
CA LEU A 254 12.18 -22.51 -28.83
C LEU A 254 13.37 -23.16 -29.56
N GLY A 255 13.63 -24.45 -29.29
CA GLY A 255 14.73 -25.19 -29.89
C GLY A 255 14.52 -25.41 -31.39
N GLU A 256 15.48 -24.93 -32.20
CA GLU A 256 15.53 -25.18 -33.64
C GLU A 256 16.19 -26.53 -33.96
N GLN A 257 15.55 -27.22 -34.91
CA GLN A 257 16.03 -28.40 -35.60
C GLN A 257 17.28 -28.09 -36.42
N GLN A 258 18.28 -28.98 -36.38
CA GLN A 258 19.20 -29.17 -37.50
C GLN A 258 19.26 -30.64 -37.89
N ALA A 259 18.98 -30.87 -39.18
CA ALA A 259 19.00 -32.15 -39.85
C ALA A 259 20.41 -32.52 -40.30
N VAL A 260 20.82 -33.77 -40.07
CA VAL A 260 21.88 -34.46 -40.81
C VAL A 260 21.43 -35.90 -41.06
N ALA A 261 21.27 -36.28 -42.34
CA ALA A 261 21.07 -37.65 -42.83
C ALA A 261 22.43 -38.37 -42.97
N CYS A 262 22.62 -39.70 -42.96
CA CYS A 262 21.84 -40.77 -43.60
C CYS A 262 22.26 -42.20 -43.11
N SER A 263 21.28 -43.04 -42.73
CA SER A 263 21.04 -44.49 -43.01
C SER A 263 22.00 -45.64 -42.56
N PRO A 264 21.56 -46.93 -42.57
CA PRO A 264 20.33 -47.54 -42.01
C PRO A 264 20.59 -48.91 -41.29
N ALA A 265 19.59 -49.45 -40.55
CA ALA A 265 19.32 -50.86 -40.15
C ALA A 265 18.77 -50.89 -38.69
N SER A 266 17.78 -51.67 -38.25
CA SER A 266 16.93 -52.70 -38.84
C SER A 266 15.77 -52.98 -37.85
N LEU A 267 14.56 -53.22 -38.37
CA LEU A 267 13.49 -54.12 -37.89
C LEU A 267 12.88 -53.98 -36.47
N ARG A 268 11.61 -53.53 -36.48
CA ARG A 268 10.50 -53.94 -35.57
C ARG A 268 10.34 -55.48 -35.56
N PRO A 269 9.76 -56.13 -34.52
CA PRO A 269 8.30 -56.03 -34.30
C PRO A 269 7.77 -56.19 -32.84
N GLU A 270 6.61 -55.57 -32.58
CA GLU A 270 5.59 -56.04 -31.62
C GLU A 270 4.72 -57.13 -32.29
N PRO A 271 3.70 -57.78 -31.67
CA PRO A 271 3.17 -57.75 -30.28
C PRO A 271 2.87 -59.18 -29.73
N GLN A 272 2.27 -59.33 -28.53
CA GLN A 272 1.09 -60.22 -28.33
C GLN A 272 0.47 -60.16 -26.93
N ASP A 273 -0.85 -60.29 -26.95
CA ASP A 273 -1.86 -60.32 -25.89
C ASP A 273 -1.61 -61.29 -24.72
N LEU A 274 -2.22 -61.00 -23.56
CA LEU A 274 -2.90 -62.02 -22.75
C LEU A 274 -3.98 -61.40 -21.84
N ARG A 275 -5.22 -61.83 -22.08
CA ARG A 275 -6.42 -61.61 -21.27
C ARG A 275 -6.50 -62.61 -20.11
N HIS A 276 -7.07 -62.18 -18.98
CA HIS A 276 -8.24 -62.75 -18.26
C HIS A 276 -8.14 -62.54 -16.75
N GLY A 277 -9.10 -61.81 -16.15
CA GLY A 277 -10.09 -62.40 -15.23
C GLY A 277 -9.68 -62.09 -13.78
N THR A 278 -10.50 -61.69 -12.81
CA THR A 278 -11.95 -61.80 -12.60
C THR A 278 -12.36 -60.78 -11.52
N SER A 279 -13.66 -60.50 -11.51
CA SER A 279 -14.45 -59.73 -10.55
C SER A 279 -14.20 -60.02 -9.06
N SER A 280 -14.35 -59.00 -8.21
CA SER A 280 -15.37 -59.00 -7.15
C SER A 280 -15.60 -57.61 -6.55
N ASN A 281 -16.89 -57.28 -6.39
CA ASN A 281 -17.44 -56.16 -5.63
C ASN A 281 -16.94 -56.18 -4.17
N THR A 282 -16.86 -55.01 -3.53
CA THR A 282 -17.64 -54.67 -2.32
C THR A 282 -17.52 -53.17 -1.98
N THR A 283 -18.67 -52.52 -2.15
CA THR A 283 -19.32 -51.37 -1.52
C THR A 283 -18.78 -50.77 -0.18
N ILE A 284 -19.10 -49.48 0.02
CA ILE A 284 -19.34 -48.71 1.29
C ILE A 284 -18.09 -48.14 2.00
N SER A 285 -17.99 -46.90 2.53
CA SER A 285 -18.74 -45.63 2.48
C SER A 285 -18.00 -44.61 3.41
N ILE A 286 -18.42 -43.33 3.34
CA ILE A 286 -18.47 -42.32 4.43
C ILE A 286 -17.29 -41.33 4.63
N LEU A 287 -17.58 -40.09 4.23
CA LEU A 287 -17.32 -38.74 4.81
C LEU A 287 -15.91 -38.32 5.26
N SER A 288 -15.45 -37.23 4.65
CA SER A 288 -14.97 -36.01 5.33
C SER A 288 -15.38 -34.81 4.49
#